data_AF-X1IY57-F1
#
_entry.id   AF-X1IY57-F1
#
_cell.length_a   1.000
_cell.length_b   1.000
_cell.length_c   1.000
_cell.angle_alpha   90.00
_cell.angle_beta   90.00
_cell.angle_gamma   90.00
#
_symmetry.space_group_name_H-M   'P 1'
#
loop_
_entity.id
_entity.type
_entity.pdbx_description
1 polymer ?
#
loop_
_entity_poly.entity_id
_entity_poly.type
_entity_poly.pdbx_seq_one_letter_code
_entity_poly.pdbx_strand_id
1 'polypeptide(L)'
;MKLEDLRKKIDETDTKIVKLISERIRIAEEIGEEKKKQGKQIKDWKRENRVLENVKGIAQGENISQEDIESIYRQVLTASKRIQGGVAFQGEIGAYSEEAAFRFFSSSIQTKPCESLDEVFKSVEQGEVQFGIVPIENSLEGSIS
;
A
#
# COMPACT_ATOMS: atom_id res chain seq x y z
N MET A 1 35.56 17.97 3.56
CA MET A 1 35.11 16.80 2.77
C MET A 1 34.94 17.23 1.33
N LYS A 2 35.31 16.39 0.35
CA LYS A 2 35.02 16.68 -1.05
C LYS A 2 33.54 16.36 -1.32
N LEU A 3 32.95 17.02 -2.32
CA LEU A 3 31.53 16.84 -2.69
C LEU A 3 31.16 15.35 -2.89
N GLU A 4 32.08 14.58 -3.48
CA GLU A 4 31.89 13.15 -3.72
C GLU A 4 31.75 12.32 -2.44
N ASP A 5 32.47 12.68 -1.38
CA ASP A 5 32.38 11.99 -0.09
C ASP A 5 31.04 12.24 0.59
N LEU A 6 30.44 13.42 0.39
CA LEU A 6 29.11 13.76 0.91
C LEU A 6 28.02 12.99 0.16
N ARG A 7 28.14 12.85 -1.17
CA ARG A 7 27.20 12.06 -1.98
C ARG A 7 27.17 10.60 -1.57
N LYS A 8 28.34 9.98 -1.35
CA LYS A 8 28.41 8.59 -0.85
C LYS A 8 27.71 8.42 0.50
N LYS A 9 27.84 9.39 1.42
CA LYS A 9 27.12 9.35 2.70
C LYS A 9 25.61 9.45 2.52
N ILE A 10 25.14 10.20 1.53
CA ILE A 10 23.72 10.25 1.16
C ILE A 10 23.29 8.87 0.64
N ASP A 11 24.01 8.28 -0.31
CA ASP A 11 23.67 6.96 -0.87
C ASP A 11 23.59 5.86 0.21
N GLU A 12 24.52 5.88 1.16
CA GLU A 12 24.51 4.98 2.32
C GLU A 12 23.30 5.21 3.24
N THR A 13 22.88 6.47 3.39
CA THR A 13 21.70 6.84 4.18
C THR A 13 20.42 6.41 3.47
N ASP A 14 20.33 6.64 2.17
CA ASP A 14 19.19 6.24 1.34
C ASP A 14 19.01 4.72 1.35
N THR A 15 20.11 3.97 1.29
CA THR A 15 20.09 2.51 1.44
C THR A 15 19.46 2.09 2.77
N LYS A 16 19.74 2.79 3.87
CA LYS A 16 19.12 2.51 5.18
C LYS A 16 17.65 2.89 5.20
N ILE A 17 17.28 4.02 4.62
CA ILE A 17 15.87 4.46 4.50
C ILE A 17 15.05 3.39 3.77
N VAL A 18 15.53 2.91 2.63
CA VAL A 18 14.83 1.86 1.86
C VAL A 18 14.67 0.58 2.69
N LYS A 19 15.72 0.13 3.39
CA LYS A 19 15.65 -1.05 4.26
C LYS A 19 14.63 -0.89 5.39
N LEU A 20 14.61 0.27 6.05
CA LEU A 20 13.66 0.57 7.15
C LEU A 20 12.22 0.66 6.64
N ILE A 21 12.00 1.23 5.46
CA ILE A 21 10.67 1.27 4.84
C ILE A 21 10.21 -0.15 4.50
N SER A 22 11.08 -0.98 3.93
CA SER A 22 10.77 -2.38 3.63
C SER A 22 10.45 -3.18 4.88
N GLU A 23 11.22 -3.01 5.96
CA GLU A 23 10.93 -3.64 7.25
C GLU A 23 9.57 -3.19 7.81
N ARG A 24 9.28 -1.88 7.76
CA ARG A 24 8.00 -1.35 8.21
C ARG A 24 6.82 -1.90 7.41
N ILE A 25 6.99 -2.12 6.11
CA ILE A 25 5.98 -2.75 5.25
C ILE A 25 5.71 -4.18 5.70
N ARG A 26 6.75 -5.00 5.90
CA ARG A 26 6.60 -6.40 6.36
C ARG A 26 5.88 -6.51 7.69
N ILE A 27 6.25 -5.68 8.67
CA ILE A 27 5.55 -5.65 9.98
C ILE A 27 4.07 -5.29 9.78
N ALA A 28 3.78 -4.39 8.85
CA ALA A 28 2.41 -3.98 8.58
C ALA A 28 1.61 -5.11 7.88
N GLU A 29 2.24 -5.91 7.01
CA GLU A 29 1.66 -7.14 6.45
C GLU A 29 1.30 -8.14 7.55
N GLU A 30 2.23 -8.44 8.47
CA GLU A 30 1.99 -9.34 9.61
C GLU A 30 0.80 -8.85 10.47
N ILE A 31 0.71 -7.54 10.71
CA ILE A 31 -0.44 -6.94 11.40
C ILE A 31 -1.73 -7.13 10.60
N GLY A 32 -1.68 -7.00 9.27
CA GLY A 32 -2.81 -7.25 8.38
C GLY A 32 -3.32 -8.69 8.48
N GLU A 33 -2.41 -9.67 8.43
CA GLU A 33 -2.74 -11.09 8.60
C GLU A 33 -3.38 -11.38 9.96
N GLU A 34 -2.84 -10.80 11.03
CA GLU A 34 -3.37 -10.97 12.39
C GLU A 34 -4.76 -10.34 12.56
N LYS A 35 -4.97 -9.13 12.02
CA LYS A 35 -6.29 -8.49 12.00
C LYS A 35 -7.32 -9.35 11.26
N LYS A 36 -6.91 -9.97 10.15
CA LYS A 36 -7.76 -10.86 9.35
C LYS A 36 -8.18 -12.10 10.14
N LYS A 37 -7.27 -12.75 10.86
CA LYS A 37 -7.60 -13.88 11.75
C LYS A 37 -8.62 -13.50 12.83
N GLN A 38 -8.55 -12.25 13.31
CA GLN A 38 -9.46 -11.71 14.32
C GLN A 38 -10.76 -11.11 13.73
N GLY A 39 -10.97 -11.17 12.41
CA GLY A 39 -12.14 -10.57 11.75
C GLY A 39 -12.23 -9.05 11.88
N LYS A 40 -11.11 -8.36 12.16
CA LYS A 40 -11.06 -6.91 12.31
C LYS A 40 -10.78 -6.23 10.97
N GLN A 41 -11.40 -5.07 10.76
CA GLN A 41 -11.15 -4.26 9.57
C GLN A 41 -9.69 -3.79 9.50
N ILE A 42 -9.12 -3.77 8.30
CA ILE A 42 -7.76 -3.28 8.04
C ILE A 42 -7.68 -1.76 8.29
N LYS A 43 -8.74 -1.03 7.94
CA LYS A 43 -8.83 0.43 8.06
C LYS A 43 -8.96 0.87 9.52
N ASP A 44 -7.92 1.52 10.03
CA ASP A 44 -7.87 2.04 11.40
C ASP A 44 -7.33 3.48 11.42
N TRP A 45 -8.25 4.44 11.22
CA TRP A 45 -7.93 5.87 11.20
C TRP A 45 -7.38 6.38 12.53
N LYS A 46 -7.79 5.77 13.66
CA LYS A 46 -7.26 6.14 14.98
C LYS A 46 -5.79 5.76 15.09
N ARG A 47 -5.44 4.57 14.61
CA ARG A 47 -4.03 4.12 14.58
C ARG A 47 -3.18 4.99 13.67
N GLU A 48 -3.70 5.37 12.50
CA GLU A 48 -3.00 6.25 11.56
C GLU A 48 -2.71 7.62 12.13
N ASN A 49 -3.73 8.28 12.72
CA ASN A 49 -3.51 9.56 13.39
C ASN A 49 -2.47 9.45 14.50
N ARG A 50 -2.48 8.36 15.29
CA ARG A 50 -1.44 8.12 16.29
C ARG A 50 -0.04 7.95 15.69
N VAL A 51 0.09 7.35 14.51
CA VAL A 51 1.40 7.30 13.81
C VAL A 51 1.85 8.71 13.46
N LEU A 52 0.98 9.51 12.85
CA LEU A 52 1.29 10.87 12.39
C LEU A 52 1.68 11.79 13.56
N GLU A 53 0.94 11.74 14.67
CA GLU A 53 1.29 12.50 15.88
C GLU A 53 2.64 12.06 16.45
N ASN A 54 2.92 10.75 16.47
CA ASN A 54 4.19 10.25 16.97
C ASN A 54 5.38 10.71 16.13
N VAL A 55 5.28 10.68 14.80
CA VAL A 55 6.38 11.13 13.93
C VAL A 55 6.59 12.63 13.97
N LYS A 56 5.52 13.42 14.13
CA LYS A 56 5.63 14.86 14.40
C LYS A 56 6.33 15.14 15.71
N GLY A 57 6.08 14.34 16.75
CA GLY A 57 6.78 14.44 18.03
C GLY A 57 8.28 14.13 17.90
N ILE A 58 8.64 13.10 17.13
CA ILE A 58 10.05 12.77 16.85
C ILE A 58 10.73 13.90 16.07
N ALA A 59 10.05 14.47 15.06
CA ALA A 59 10.61 15.53 14.23
C ALA A 59 10.96 16.81 15.00
N GLN A 60 10.33 17.08 16.16
CA GLN A 60 10.70 18.23 17.00
C GLN A 60 12.16 18.17 17.50
N GLY A 61 12.75 16.99 17.58
CA GLY A 61 14.15 16.79 17.96
C GLY A 61 15.14 16.81 16.79
N GLU A 62 14.64 16.96 15.56
CA GLU A 62 15.42 16.78 14.33
C GLU A 62 15.32 18.01 13.42
N ASN A 63 16.20 18.11 12.42
CA ASN A 63 16.20 19.22 11.46
C ASN A 63 15.22 18.96 10.29
N ILE A 64 13.95 18.71 10.59
CA ILE A 64 12.87 18.50 9.62
C ILE A 64 11.56 19.13 10.11
N SER A 65 10.81 19.78 9.21
CA SER A 65 9.52 20.39 9.57
C SER A 65 8.46 19.31 9.88
N GLN A 66 7.44 19.69 10.66
CA GLN A 66 6.34 18.77 10.97
C GLN A 66 5.49 18.46 9.73
N GLU A 67 5.38 19.43 8.82
CA GLU A 67 4.65 19.31 7.56
C GLU A 67 5.34 18.33 6.60
N ASP A 68 6.67 18.44 6.46
CA ASP A 68 7.44 17.57 5.58
C ASP A 68 7.43 16.12 6.06
N ILE A 69 7.66 15.89 7.36
CA ILE A 69 7.64 14.53 7.89
C ILE A 69 6.25 13.92 7.80
N GLU A 70 5.19 14.69 8.03
CA GLU A 70 3.82 14.22 7.90
C GLU A 70 3.54 13.79 6.45
N SER A 71 3.92 14.62 5.47
CA SER A 71 3.75 14.32 4.05
C SER A 71 4.46 13.03 3.64
N ILE A 72 5.72 12.87 4.04
CA ILE A 72 6.51 11.65 3.79
C ILE A 72 5.82 10.45 4.45
N TYR A 73 5.43 10.55 5.72
CA TYR A 73 4.86 9.42 6.44
C TYR A 73 3.47 9.01 5.94
N ARG A 74 2.69 9.94 5.38
CA ARG A 74 1.44 9.60 4.67
C ARG A 74 1.70 8.70 3.46
N GLN A 75 2.78 8.95 2.72
CA GLN A 75 3.19 8.09 1.61
C GLN A 75 3.66 6.72 2.12
N VAL A 76 4.47 6.67 3.17
CA VAL A 76 4.92 5.40 3.76
C VAL A 76 3.72 4.60 4.29
N LEU A 77 2.77 5.23 4.99
CA LEU A 77 1.53 4.59 5.45
C LEU A 77 0.69 4.04 4.29
N THR A 78 0.59 4.80 3.20
CA THR A 78 -0.12 4.37 1.98
C THR A 78 0.55 3.14 1.38
N ALA A 79 1.88 3.17 1.20
CA ALA A 79 2.64 2.04 0.69
C ALA A 79 2.50 0.79 1.57
N SER A 80 2.58 0.93 2.90
CA SER A 80 2.42 -0.18 3.83
C SER A 80 1.02 -0.81 3.78
N LYS A 81 -0.03 -0.03 3.53
CA LYS A 81 -1.40 -0.55 3.45
C LYS A 81 -1.71 -1.25 2.12
N ARG A 82 -1.08 -0.82 1.02
CA ARG A 82 -1.32 -1.40 -0.31
C ARG A 82 -1.15 -2.92 -0.33
N ILE A 83 -0.30 -3.46 0.53
CA ILE A 83 0.01 -4.89 0.56
C ILE A 83 -0.84 -5.67 1.59
N GLN A 84 -1.54 -4.97 2.49
CA GLN A 84 -2.42 -5.60 3.49
C GLN A 84 -3.83 -5.89 2.97
N GLY A 85 -4.25 -5.25 1.88
CA GLY A 85 -5.60 -5.32 1.35
C GLY A 85 -5.79 -6.41 0.29
N GLY A 86 -7.04 -6.85 0.11
CA GLY A 86 -7.41 -7.62 -1.08
C GLY A 86 -7.58 -6.72 -2.31
N VAL A 87 -7.46 -7.32 -3.50
CA VAL A 87 -7.74 -6.69 -4.79
C VAL A 87 -8.84 -7.49 -5.48
N ALA A 88 -9.98 -6.87 -5.77
CA ALA A 88 -11.00 -7.48 -6.62
C ALA A 88 -10.70 -7.22 -8.10
N PHE A 89 -11.05 -8.18 -8.95
CA PHE A 89 -10.94 -8.03 -10.40
C PHE A 89 -12.03 -8.86 -11.09
N GLN A 90 -12.46 -8.44 -12.28
CA GLN A 90 -13.41 -9.22 -13.06
C GLN A 90 -12.67 -10.36 -13.78
N GLY A 91 -13.18 -11.58 -13.62
CA GLY A 91 -12.69 -12.78 -14.29
C GLY A 91 -12.36 -13.91 -13.31
N GLU A 92 -11.70 -14.94 -13.83
CA GLU A 92 -11.28 -16.11 -13.06
C GLU A 92 -9.80 -16.00 -12.63
N ILE A 93 -9.39 -16.86 -11.70
CA ILE A 93 -7.98 -17.01 -11.32
C ILE A 93 -7.17 -17.37 -12.57
N GLY A 94 -6.08 -16.64 -12.81
CA GLY A 94 -5.26 -16.73 -14.02
C GLY A 94 -5.61 -15.73 -15.13
N ALA A 95 -6.63 -14.88 -14.93
CA ALA A 95 -6.95 -13.82 -15.88
C ALA A 95 -5.87 -12.72 -15.92
N TYR A 96 -5.79 -11.98 -17.03
CA TYR A 96 -4.86 -10.85 -17.19
C TYR A 96 -5.00 -9.79 -16.09
N SER A 97 -6.21 -9.58 -15.58
CA SER A 97 -6.46 -8.64 -14.48
C SER A 97 -5.84 -9.11 -13.16
N GLU A 98 -5.74 -10.42 -12.93
CA GLU A 98 -5.04 -10.97 -11.76
C GLU A 98 -3.53 -10.77 -11.88
N GLU A 99 -2.98 -11.03 -13.07
CA GLU A 99 -1.57 -10.77 -13.33
C GLU A 99 -1.22 -9.28 -13.18
N ALA A 100 -2.13 -8.40 -13.61
CA ALA A 100 -2.01 -6.96 -13.37
C ALA A 100 -2.01 -6.63 -11.86
N ALA A 101 -2.82 -7.33 -11.05
CA ALA A 101 -2.83 -7.19 -9.60
C ALA A 101 -1.47 -7.54 -8.99
N PHE A 102 -0.90 -8.68 -9.36
CA PHE A 102 0.40 -9.12 -8.86
C PHE A 102 1.54 -8.18 -9.28
N ARG A 103 1.48 -7.64 -10.51
CA ARG A 103 2.49 -6.69 -11.00
C ARG A 103 2.41 -5.32 -10.31
N PHE A 104 1.21 -4.86 -9.98
CA PHE A 104 1.04 -3.51 -9.42
C PHE A 104 1.19 -3.46 -7.90
N PHE A 105 0.70 -4.47 -7.17
CA PHE A 105 0.67 -4.46 -5.71
C PHE A 105 1.83 -5.27 -5.11
N SER A 106 1.84 -6.58 -5.33
CA SER A 106 2.93 -7.53 -5.06
C SER A 106 2.45 -8.93 -5.44
N SER A 107 3.35 -9.90 -5.58
CA SER A 107 2.98 -11.32 -5.79
C SER A 107 2.31 -11.97 -4.56
N SER A 108 2.32 -11.31 -3.41
CA SER A 108 1.70 -11.77 -2.15
C SER A 108 0.32 -11.16 -1.89
N ILE A 109 -0.16 -10.26 -2.77
CA ILE A 109 -1.45 -9.61 -2.61
C ILE A 109 -2.59 -10.64 -2.71
N GLN A 110 -3.59 -10.51 -1.85
CA GLN A 110 -4.77 -11.38 -1.96
C GLN A 110 -5.66 -10.88 -3.10
N THR A 111 -6.04 -11.78 -3.99
CA THR A 111 -6.92 -11.46 -5.12
C THR A 111 -8.32 -12.03 -4.85
N LYS A 112 -9.36 -11.31 -5.32
CA LYS A 112 -10.77 -11.73 -5.28
C LYS A 112 -11.31 -11.70 -6.71
N PRO A 113 -11.48 -12.86 -7.36
CA PRO A 113 -12.19 -12.90 -8.63
C PRO A 113 -13.66 -12.54 -8.44
N CYS A 114 -14.21 -11.78 -9.38
CA CYS A 114 -15.59 -11.33 -9.45
C CYS A 114 -16.18 -11.67 -10.82
N GLU A 115 -17.48 -11.96 -10.89
CA GLU A 115 -18.13 -12.34 -12.14
C GLU A 115 -18.36 -11.13 -13.06
N SER A 116 -18.45 -9.93 -12.49
CA SER A 116 -18.71 -8.68 -13.21
C SER A 116 -17.92 -7.50 -12.65
N LEU A 117 -17.78 -6.43 -13.44
CA LEU A 117 -17.21 -5.16 -12.96
C LEU A 117 -18.05 -4.56 -11.84
N ASP A 118 -19.38 -4.68 -11.90
CA ASP A 118 -20.29 -4.23 -10.84
C ASP A 118 -19.95 -4.89 -9.50
N GLU A 119 -19.60 -6.17 -9.50
CA GLU A 119 -19.15 -6.87 -8.29
C GLU A 119 -17.78 -6.41 -7.80
N VAL A 120 -16.87 -6.03 -8.71
CA VAL A 120 -15.59 -5.41 -8.33
C VAL A 120 -15.86 -4.09 -7.60
N PHE A 121 -16.71 -3.23 -8.15
CA PHE A 121 -17.07 -1.96 -7.52
C PHE A 121 -17.75 -2.19 -6.17
N LYS A 122 -18.74 -3.09 -6.10
CA LYS A 122 -19.42 -3.43 -4.84
C LYS A 122 -18.45 -3.97 -3.78
N SER A 123 -17.51 -4.84 -4.17
CA SER A 123 -16.53 -5.41 -3.24
C SER A 123 -15.64 -4.32 -2.61
N VAL A 124 -15.28 -3.29 -3.38
CA VAL A 124 -14.52 -2.13 -2.90
C VAL A 124 -15.40 -1.22 -2.03
N GLU A 125 -16.61 -0.90 -2.48
CA GLU A 125 -17.55 -0.03 -1.75
C GLU A 125 -17.96 -0.62 -0.39
N GLN A 126 -18.16 -1.93 -0.33
CA GLN A 126 -18.51 -2.67 0.89
C GLN A 126 -17.29 -2.94 1.78
N GLY A 127 -16.09 -2.61 1.33
CA GLY A 127 -14.83 -2.77 2.07
C GLY A 127 -14.38 -4.22 2.24
N GLU A 128 -14.89 -5.13 1.41
CA GLU A 128 -14.45 -6.53 1.37
C GLU A 128 -13.01 -6.65 0.85
N VAL A 129 -12.66 -5.77 -0.08
CA VAL A 129 -11.31 -5.58 -0.62
C VAL A 129 -10.96 -4.10 -0.59
N GLN A 130 -9.67 -3.77 -0.65
CA GLN A 130 -9.21 -2.38 -0.59
C GLN A 130 -9.10 -1.73 -1.98
N PHE A 131 -8.90 -2.54 -3.02
CA PHE A 131 -8.70 -2.06 -4.38
C PHE A 131 -9.51 -2.90 -5.36
N GLY A 132 -9.86 -2.29 -6.49
CA GLY A 132 -10.44 -2.97 -7.65
C GLY A 132 -9.56 -2.73 -8.87
N ILE A 133 -9.38 -3.76 -9.70
CA ILE A 133 -8.75 -3.65 -11.01
C ILE A 133 -9.83 -3.78 -12.08
N VAL A 134 -9.91 -2.74 -12.91
CA VAL A 134 -10.83 -2.63 -14.03
C VAL A 134 -10.00 -2.46 -15.31
N PRO A 135 -10.19 -3.31 -16.33
CA PRO A 135 -9.53 -3.13 -17.61
C PRO A 135 -9.98 -1.82 -18.28
N ILE A 136 -9.10 -1.17 -19.05
CA ILE A 136 -9.50 -0.06 -19.93
C ILE A 136 -10.24 -0.61 -21.17
N GLU A 137 -9.83 -1.80 -21.63
CA GLU A 137 -10.48 -2.56 -22.69
C GLU A 137 -10.57 -4.02 -22.27
N ASN A 138 -11.75 -4.63 -22.41
CA ASN A 138 -11.98 -6.04 -22.15
C ASN A 138 -12.42 -6.76 -23.45
N SER A 139 -12.11 -8.05 -23.54
CA SER A 139 -12.35 -8.88 -24.73
C SER A 139 -13.83 -9.25 -24.98
N LEU A 140 -14.71 -9.10 -23.98
CA LEU A 140 -16.16 -9.31 -24.02
C LEU A 140 -16.96 -8.05 -24.38
N GLU A 141 -16.56 -6.86 -23.91
CA GLU A 141 -17.34 -5.61 -24.04
C GLU A 141 -16.63 -4.46 -24.79
N GLY A 142 -15.35 -4.60 -25.13
CA GLY A 142 -14.57 -3.51 -25.74
C GLY A 142 -14.07 -2.49 -24.71
N SER A 143 -13.97 -1.21 -25.07
CA SER A 143 -13.55 -0.14 -24.15
C SER A 143 -14.56 0.05 -23.03
N ILE A 144 -14.09 -0.03 -21.78
CA ILE A 144 -14.90 0.21 -20.58
C ILE A 144 -14.87 1.72 -20.33
N SER A 145 -16.02 2.39 -20.47
CA SER A 145 -16.20 3.85 -20.28
C SER A 145 -17.26 4.15 -19.24
#